data_AF-A0A3D3VZB8-F1
#
_entry.id   AF-A0A3D3VZB8-F1
#
_cell.length_a   1.000
_cell.length_b   1.000
_cell.length_c   1.000
_cell.angle_alpha   90.00
_cell.angle_beta   90.00
_cell.angle_gamma   90.00
#
_symmetry.space_group_name_H-M   'P 1'
#
loop_
_entity.id
_entity.type
_entity.pdbx_description
1 polymer ?
#
loop_
_entity_poly.entity_id
_entity_poly.type
_entity_poly.pdbx_seq_one_letter_code
_entity_poly.pdbx_strand_id
1 'polypeptide(L)'
;MGGMGGGGMGGGGFFSIPPERTLKVPFTSACLNHGKAEPNPTAQYRMVKTSEYTQDAVLAELIEMVGTGRIDQQSAQAAIWTRTDNMSWEQLSTKTVRGIHGFRRYFHPGQIAQGQQLLVKAETRVREQGTEPQAEEPAAGRVR
;
A
#
# COMPACT_ATOMS: atom_id res chain seq x y z
N MET A 1 11.38 -43.45 -29.75
CA MET A 1 10.72 -42.80 -30.90
C MET A 1 9.85 -41.68 -30.34
N GLY A 2 10.20 -40.40 -30.62
CA GLY A 2 9.43 -39.16 -30.35
C GLY A 2 9.34 -38.71 -28.88
N GLY A 3 9.93 -37.63 -28.38
CA GLY A 3 10.53 -36.46 -29.03
C GLY A 3 9.50 -35.38 -29.36
N MET A 4 9.00 -34.65 -28.35
CA MET A 4 8.20 -33.40 -28.51
C MET A 4 7.90 -32.83 -27.12
N GLY A 5 8.19 -31.60 -26.75
CA GLY A 5 8.87 -30.50 -27.41
C GLY A 5 9.10 -29.43 -26.34
N GLY A 6 10.29 -28.88 -26.29
CA GLY A 6 10.60 -27.73 -25.44
C GLY A 6 9.77 -26.53 -25.89
N GLY A 7 8.83 -26.12 -25.04
CA GLY A 7 8.15 -24.83 -25.15
C GLY A 7 8.79 -23.87 -24.17
N GLY A 8 9.91 -23.27 -24.56
CA GLY A 8 10.43 -22.09 -23.87
C GLY A 8 9.40 -20.97 -24.03
N MET A 9 8.67 -20.66 -22.95
CA MET A 9 7.79 -19.51 -22.95
C MET A 9 8.59 -18.32 -22.42
N GLY A 10 9.26 -17.67 -23.37
CA GLY A 10 9.96 -16.41 -23.21
C GLY A 10 9.05 -15.32 -22.64
N GLY A 11 9.70 -14.37 -21.96
CA GLY A 11 9.07 -13.22 -21.35
C GLY A 11 8.15 -12.47 -22.33
N GLY A 12 6.85 -12.53 -22.06
CA GLY A 12 5.83 -11.70 -22.69
C GLY A 12 5.40 -10.61 -21.72
N GLY A 13 5.55 -9.35 -22.14
CA GLY A 13 5.36 -8.15 -21.32
C GLY A 13 4.03 -8.12 -20.56
N PHE A 14 4.13 -7.98 -19.24
CA PHE A 14 3.02 -7.96 -18.29
C PHE A 14 2.08 -6.73 -18.39
N PHE A 15 2.26 -5.83 -19.37
CA PHE A 15 1.55 -4.54 -19.42
C PHE A 15 1.24 -4.05 -20.85
N SER A 16 0.82 -4.92 -21.76
CA SER A 16 0.18 -4.45 -23.01
C SER A 16 -1.32 -4.28 -22.78
N ILE A 17 -1.73 -3.09 -22.31
CA ILE A 17 -3.14 -2.68 -22.30
C ILE A 17 -3.42 -2.09 -23.69
N PRO A 18 -4.29 -2.70 -24.52
CA PRO A 18 -4.59 -2.13 -25.83
C PRO A 18 -5.19 -0.74 -25.67
N PRO A 19 -4.91 0.20 -26.59
CA PRO A 19 -5.51 1.52 -26.55
C PRO A 19 -7.04 1.42 -26.47
N GLU A 20 -7.66 2.30 -25.68
CA GLU A 20 -9.11 2.38 -25.49
C GLU A 20 -9.77 1.16 -24.82
N ARG A 21 -8.99 0.22 -24.27
CA ARG A 21 -9.52 -0.92 -23.51
C ARG A 21 -9.40 -0.68 -22.01
N THR A 22 -10.52 -0.84 -21.31
CA THR A 22 -10.55 -0.85 -19.85
C THR A 22 -10.17 -2.22 -19.32
N LEU A 23 -9.21 -2.26 -18.40
CA LEU A 23 -8.92 -3.46 -17.62
C LEU A 23 -9.33 -3.28 -16.15
N LYS A 24 -9.64 -4.41 -15.49
CA LYS A 24 -9.81 -4.47 -14.05
C LYS A 24 -8.51 -5.01 -13.45
N VAL A 25 -7.82 -4.19 -12.66
CA VAL A 25 -6.61 -4.59 -11.94
C VAL A 25 -6.95 -4.77 -10.47
N PRO A 26 -6.65 -5.93 -9.87
CA PRO A 26 -6.70 -6.05 -8.42
C PRO A 26 -5.57 -5.21 -7.82
N PHE A 27 -5.90 -4.35 -6.87
CA PHE A 27 -4.90 -3.57 -6.13
C PHE A 27 -5.18 -3.65 -4.64
N THR A 28 -4.11 -3.64 -3.85
CA THR A 28 -4.21 -3.56 -2.39
C THR A 28 -4.35 -2.09 -1.99
N SER A 29 -5.34 -1.77 -1.17
CA SER A 29 -5.63 -0.41 -0.72
C SER A 29 -5.81 -0.35 0.78
N ALA A 30 -5.50 0.78 1.40
CA ALA A 30 -5.82 1.04 2.81
C ALA A 30 -6.44 2.42 2.96
N CYS A 31 -7.34 2.57 3.94
CA CYS A 31 -7.96 3.84 4.29
C CYS A 31 -6.95 4.73 5.04
N LEU A 32 -6.71 5.94 4.56
CA LEU A 32 -5.74 6.84 5.18
C LEU A 32 -6.27 7.51 6.45
N ASN A 33 -7.57 7.70 6.56
CA ASN A 33 -8.19 8.30 7.74
C ASN A 33 -9.26 7.39 8.29
N HIS A 34 -9.31 7.28 9.61
CA HIS A 34 -10.36 6.57 10.30
C HIS A 34 -11.69 7.36 10.29
N GLY A 35 -12.81 6.66 10.26
CA GLY A 35 -14.15 7.25 10.40
C GLY A 35 -14.67 8.00 9.17
N LYS A 36 -13.89 8.08 8.07
CA LYS A 36 -14.40 8.56 6.79
C LYS A 36 -15.41 7.57 6.21
N ALA A 37 -16.34 8.10 5.42
CA ALA A 37 -17.32 7.29 4.71
C ALA A 37 -16.64 6.24 3.83
N GLU A 38 -17.24 5.06 3.76
CA GLU A 38 -16.74 3.98 2.91
C GLU A 38 -16.75 4.41 1.44
N PRO A 39 -15.74 3.97 0.67
CA PRO A 39 -15.69 4.25 -0.77
C PRO A 39 -16.92 3.62 -1.44
N ASN A 40 -17.58 4.39 -2.32
CA ASN A 40 -18.74 3.94 -3.07
C ASN A 40 -18.54 4.18 -4.57
N PRO A 41 -19.15 3.36 -5.45
CA PRO A 41 -18.93 3.45 -6.90
C PRO A 41 -19.36 4.78 -7.52
N THR A 42 -20.24 5.54 -6.85
CA THR A 42 -20.75 6.82 -7.32
C THR A 42 -19.88 8.02 -6.93
N ALA A 43 -18.89 7.82 -6.05
CA ALA A 43 -17.99 8.88 -5.65
C ALA A 43 -17.03 9.23 -6.80
N GLN A 44 -16.67 10.52 -6.92
CA GLN A 44 -15.65 10.95 -7.87
C GLN A 44 -14.26 10.76 -7.27
N TYR A 45 -13.46 9.94 -7.93
CA TYR A 45 -12.09 9.64 -7.51
C TYR A 45 -11.10 10.38 -8.40
N ARG A 46 -10.05 10.93 -7.78
CA ARG A 46 -8.87 11.46 -8.48
C ARG A 46 -7.62 10.78 -7.97
N MET A 47 -6.69 10.48 -8.87
CA MET A 47 -5.36 10.05 -8.48
C MET A 47 -4.56 11.27 -7.98
N VAL A 48 -3.88 11.11 -6.85
CA VAL A 48 -3.06 12.16 -6.23
C VAL A 48 -1.70 11.55 -5.96
N LYS A 49 -0.63 12.31 -6.19
CA LYS A 49 0.71 11.88 -5.83
C LYS A 49 0.85 11.84 -4.32
N THR A 50 1.62 10.88 -3.79
CA THR A 50 1.85 10.74 -2.35
C THR A 50 2.40 12.03 -1.74
N SER A 51 3.34 12.70 -2.42
CA SER A 51 3.94 13.97 -1.99
C SER A 51 2.98 15.16 -1.96
N GLU A 52 1.91 15.13 -2.75
CA GLU A 52 0.86 16.16 -2.71
C GLU A 52 -0.12 15.94 -1.56
N TYR A 53 -0.23 14.69 -1.07
CA TYR A 53 -1.15 14.33 0.01
C TYR A 53 -0.55 14.50 1.40
N THR A 54 0.70 14.08 1.61
CA THR A 54 1.35 14.11 2.92
C THR A 54 2.83 14.52 2.82
N GLN A 55 3.28 15.25 3.85
CA GLN A 55 4.69 15.59 4.06
C GLN A 55 5.36 14.67 5.10
N ASP A 56 4.58 13.78 5.73
CA ASP A 56 5.10 12.82 6.69
C ASP A 56 5.78 11.66 5.95
N ALA A 57 7.11 11.61 6.05
CA ALA A 57 7.93 10.59 5.39
C ALA A 57 7.57 9.16 5.82
N VAL A 58 7.18 8.95 7.08
CA VAL A 58 6.79 7.60 7.56
C VAL A 58 5.48 7.17 6.92
N LEU A 59 4.51 8.09 6.80
CA LEU A 59 3.26 7.81 6.12
C LEU A 59 3.47 7.57 4.61
N ALA A 60 4.37 8.34 3.98
CA ALA A 60 4.72 8.14 2.58
C ALA A 60 5.31 6.74 2.34
N GLU A 61 6.26 6.30 3.17
CA GLU A 61 6.84 4.96 3.10
C GLU A 61 5.78 3.86 3.34
N LEU A 62 4.85 4.05 4.29
CA LEU A 62 3.73 3.12 4.49
C LEU A 62 2.84 3.01 3.24
N ILE A 63 2.53 4.13 2.58
CA ILE A 63 1.75 4.17 1.35
C ILE A 63 2.48 3.43 0.22
N GLU A 64 3.79 3.63 0.09
CA GLU A 64 4.61 2.92 -0.89
C GLU A 64 4.65 1.41 -0.63
N MET A 65 4.80 0.99 0.63
CA MET A 65 4.75 -0.42 1.00
C MET A 65 3.40 -1.06 0.65
N VAL A 66 2.27 -0.36 0.85
CA VAL A 66 0.94 -0.81 0.39
C VAL A 66 0.91 -0.96 -1.13
N GLY A 67 1.47 0.02 -1.85
CA GLY A 67 1.54 0.03 -3.31
C GLY A 67 2.28 -1.17 -3.91
N THR A 68 3.17 -1.82 -3.16
CA THR A 68 3.83 -3.05 -3.61
C THR A 68 2.89 -4.25 -3.75
N GLY A 69 1.72 -4.23 -3.07
CA GLY A 69 0.78 -5.34 -3.04
C GLY A 69 1.27 -6.59 -2.29
N ARG A 70 2.42 -6.52 -1.59
CA ARG A 70 3.04 -7.67 -0.90
C ARG A 70 2.71 -7.78 0.58
N ILE A 71 1.97 -6.82 1.12
CA ILE A 71 1.63 -6.76 2.54
C ILE A 71 0.14 -7.00 2.75
N ASP A 72 -0.21 -7.57 3.91
CA ASP A 72 -1.60 -7.76 4.31
C ASP A 72 -2.29 -6.39 4.48
N GLN A 73 -3.47 -6.28 3.88
CA GLN A 73 -4.26 -5.05 3.86
C GLN A 73 -4.60 -4.55 5.28
N GLN A 74 -5.03 -5.46 6.16
CA GLN A 74 -5.49 -5.10 7.50
C GLN A 74 -4.32 -4.72 8.40
N SER A 75 -3.17 -5.37 8.24
CA SER A 75 -1.95 -5.03 8.95
C SER A 75 -1.43 -3.64 8.54
N ALA A 76 -1.50 -3.32 7.23
CA ALA A 76 -1.20 -1.98 6.74
C ALA A 76 -2.19 -0.93 7.28
N GLN A 77 -3.49 -1.25 7.30
CA GLN A 77 -4.55 -0.39 7.82
C GLN A 77 -4.32 -0.02 9.29
N ALA A 78 -3.90 -0.98 10.12
CA ALA A 78 -3.58 -0.77 11.51
C ALA A 78 -2.37 0.19 11.68
N ALA A 79 -1.29 -0.05 10.92
CA ALA A 79 -0.11 0.81 10.95
C ALA A 79 -0.41 2.26 10.52
N ILE A 80 -1.20 2.43 9.46
CA ILE A 80 -1.59 3.75 8.96
C ILE A 80 -2.40 4.51 10.01
N TRP A 81 -3.44 3.91 10.58
CA TRP A 81 -4.29 4.59 11.58
C TRP A 81 -3.59 4.95 12.88
N THR A 82 -2.56 4.19 13.28
CA THR A 82 -1.69 4.62 14.39
C THR A 82 -0.92 5.90 14.06
N ARG A 83 -0.52 6.08 12.80
CA ARG A 83 0.23 7.27 12.37
C ARG A 83 -0.65 8.48 12.04
N THR A 84 -1.78 8.27 11.38
CA THR A 84 -2.65 9.35 10.88
C THR A 84 -3.66 9.84 11.91
N ASP A 85 -4.24 8.93 12.69
CA ASP A 85 -5.36 9.21 13.60
C ASP A 85 -4.94 9.04 15.08
N ASN A 86 -3.65 8.81 15.34
CA ASN A 86 -3.07 8.56 16.67
C ASN A 86 -3.79 7.43 17.44
N MET A 87 -4.33 6.43 16.72
CA MET A 87 -4.98 5.29 17.37
C MET A 87 -3.94 4.41 18.07
N SER A 88 -4.14 4.16 19.37
CA SER A 88 -3.27 3.25 20.10
C SER A 88 -3.48 1.81 19.65
N TRP A 89 -2.45 0.97 19.76
CA TRP A 89 -2.55 -0.45 19.45
C TRP A 89 -3.61 -1.17 20.28
N GLU A 90 -3.85 -0.70 21.52
CA GLU A 90 -4.92 -1.21 22.38
C GLU A 90 -6.31 -0.87 21.81
N GLN A 91 -6.51 0.38 21.35
CA GLN A 91 -7.75 0.81 20.69
C GLN A 91 -7.99 0.01 19.40
N LEU A 92 -6.93 -0.26 18.63
CA LEU A 92 -7.04 -1.09 17.44
C LEU A 92 -7.38 -2.55 17.78
N SER A 93 -6.77 -3.11 18.83
CA SER A 93 -7.01 -4.51 19.24
C SER A 93 -8.45 -4.79 19.70
N THR A 94 -9.12 -3.77 20.25
CA THR A 94 -10.49 -3.83 20.75
C THR A 94 -11.52 -3.32 19.74
N LYS A 95 -11.09 -2.77 18.60
CA LYS A 95 -11.97 -2.23 17.58
C LYS A 95 -12.89 -3.31 17.03
N THR A 96 -14.19 -3.06 17.08
CA THR A 96 -15.21 -3.92 16.47
C THR A 96 -15.94 -3.20 15.35
N VAL A 97 -16.40 -3.96 14.37
CA VAL A 97 -17.31 -3.51 13.32
C VAL A 97 -18.62 -4.28 13.40
N ARG A 98 -19.73 -3.59 13.11
CA ARG A 98 -21.05 -4.20 13.03
C ARG A 98 -21.17 -4.94 11.71
N GLY A 99 -21.29 -6.26 11.79
CA GLY A 99 -21.66 -7.12 10.67
C GLY A 99 -23.13 -7.54 10.73
N ILE A 100 -23.53 -8.36 9.75
CA ILE A 100 -24.88 -8.94 9.66
C ILE A 100 -25.19 -9.81 10.90
N HIS A 101 -24.20 -10.57 11.39
CA HIS A 101 -24.34 -11.50 12.52
C HIS A 101 -23.96 -10.89 13.88
N GLY A 102 -23.89 -9.55 13.98
CA GLY A 102 -23.47 -8.85 15.20
C GLY A 102 -22.07 -8.24 15.10
N PHE A 103 -21.44 -8.02 16.24
CA PHE A 103 -20.12 -7.38 16.30
C PHE A 103 -19.00 -8.38 16.03
N ARG A 104 -18.11 -8.03 15.09
CA ARG A 104 -16.88 -8.78 14.82
C ARG A 104 -15.68 -7.89 15.08
N ARG A 105 -14.56 -8.49 15.49
CA ARG A 105 -13.29 -7.77 15.61
C ARG A 105 -12.87 -7.24 14.23
N TYR A 106 -12.38 -6.01 14.20
CA TYR A 106 -11.89 -5.39 12.98
C TYR A 106 -10.53 -6.00 12.60
N PHE A 107 -9.63 -6.14 13.59
CA PHE A 107 -8.31 -6.72 13.42
C PHE A 107 -8.16 -8.04 14.19
N HIS A 108 -7.44 -8.99 13.59
CA HIS A 108 -6.93 -10.17 14.30
C HIS A 108 -5.65 -9.82 15.07
N PRO A 109 -5.33 -10.51 16.18
CA PRO A 109 -4.11 -10.24 16.95
C PRO A 109 -2.82 -10.32 16.11
N GLY A 110 -2.74 -11.26 15.16
CA GLY A 110 -1.60 -11.38 14.25
C GLY A 110 -1.45 -10.17 13.31
N GLN A 111 -2.56 -9.55 12.89
CA GLN A 111 -2.54 -8.35 12.04
C GLN A 111 -2.07 -7.12 12.82
N ILE A 112 -2.41 -7.03 14.10
CA ILE A 112 -1.89 -5.97 14.98
C ILE A 112 -0.37 -6.11 15.14
N ALA A 113 0.13 -7.32 15.42
CA ALA A 113 1.56 -7.58 15.54
C ALA A 113 2.32 -7.28 14.23
N GLN A 114 1.75 -7.69 13.08
CA GLN A 114 2.35 -7.37 11.78
C GLN A 114 2.29 -5.87 11.47
N GLY A 115 1.21 -5.17 11.83
CA GLY A 115 1.09 -3.72 11.72
C GLY A 115 2.16 -2.98 12.52
N GLN A 116 2.45 -3.42 13.75
CA GLN A 116 3.55 -2.88 14.55
C GLN A 116 4.90 -3.04 13.86
N GLN A 117 5.17 -4.23 13.30
CA GLN A 117 6.42 -4.49 12.56
C GLN A 117 6.52 -3.62 11.29
N LEU A 118 5.41 -3.41 10.57
CA LEU A 118 5.37 -2.56 9.39
C LEU A 118 5.68 -1.09 9.74
N LEU A 119 5.13 -0.59 10.84
CA LEU A 119 5.41 0.78 11.29
C LEU A 119 6.89 0.96 11.65
N VAL A 120 7.46 0.06 12.46
CA VAL A 120 8.89 0.10 12.82
C VAL A 120 9.79 0.00 11.58
N LYS A 121 9.40 -0.82 10.60
CA LYS A 121 10.12 -0.96 9.35
C LYS A 121 10.09 0.35 8.53
N ALA A 122 8.93 1.01 8.45
CA ALA A 122 8.81 2.30 7.79
C ALA A 122 9.69 3.36 8.47
N GLU A 123 9.62 3.48 9.79
CA GLU A 123 10.43 4.41 10.59
C GLU A 123 11.93 4.16 10.40
N THR A 124 12.34 2.88 10.39
CA THR A 124 13.74 2.50 10.18
C THR A 124 14.23 2.91 8.79
N ARG A 125 13.45 2.65 7.73
CA ARG A 125 13.80 3.05 6.36
C ARG A 125 13.91 4.55 6.20
N VAL A 126 12.96 5.30 6.76
CA VAL A 126 13.01 6.78 6.73
C VAL A 126 14.24 7.31 7.46
N ARG A 127 14.61 6.71 8.60
CA ARG A 127 15.82 7.08 9.34
C ARG A 127 17.10 6.77 8.54
N GLU A 128 17.16 5.62 7.89
CA GLU A 128 18.30 5.22 7.05
C GLU A 128 18.45 6.15 5.83
N GLN A 129 17.35 6.45 5.14
CA GLN A 129 17.33 7.39 4.00
C GLN A 129 17.67 8.83 4.41
N GLY A 130 17.38 9.24 5.65
CA GLY A 130 17.82 10.53 6.19
C GLY A 130 19.31 10.58 6.55
N THR A 131 19.98 9.43 6.62
CA THR A 131 21.42 9.31 6.92
C THR A 131 22.27 9.17 5.65
N GLU A 132 21.68 8.73 4.54
CA GLU A 132 22.32 8.71 3.23
C GLU A 132 22.16 10.09 2.54
N PRO A 133 23.24 10.83 2.23
CA PRO A 133 23.11 12.05 1.45
C PRO A 133 22.48 11.69 0.10
N GLN A 134 21.41 12.39 -0.25
CA GLN A 134 20.78 12.34 -1.56
C GLN A 134 21.87 12.40 -2.62
N ALA A 135 22.15 11.28 -3.27
CA ALA A 135 22.97 11.24 -4.45
C ALA A 135 22.21 12.04 -5.51
N GLU A 136 22.62 13.29 -5.63
CA GLU A 136 22.33 14.24 -6.68
C GLU A 136 22.05 13.52 -8.00
N GLU A 137 20.78 13.53 -8.45
CA GLU A 137 20.43 13.24 -9.83
C GLU A 137 21.23 14.22 -10.70
N PRO A 138 22.17 13.78 -11.55
CA PRO A 138 22.84 14.69 -12.45
C PRO A 138 21.83 15.15 -13.50
N ALA A 139 21.43 16.41 -13.39
CA ALA A 139 20.80 17.14 -14.45
C ALA A 139 21.76 17.25 -15.65
N ALA A 140 21.69 16.33 -16.62
CA ALA A 140 22.13 16.58 -18.01
C ALA A 140 21.75 15.43 -18.93
N GLY A 141 20.83 15.69 -19.87
CA GLY A 141 20.52 14.74 -20.94
C GLY A 141 19.71 15.34 -22.08
N ARG A 142 20.06 16.57 -22.52
CA ARG A 142 19.59 17.13 -23.79
C ARG A 142 19.97 16.16 -24.92
N VAL A 143 18.99 15.54 -25.58
CA VAL A 143 19.18 14.90 -26.89
C VAL A 143 18.17 15.52 -27.86
N ARG A 144 18.70 15.81 -29.04
CA ARG A 144 18.20 16.71 -30.08
C ARG A 144 16.97 16.18 -30.80
#